data_AF-A0A7Y7IXC2-F1
#
_entry.id   AF-A0A7Y7IXC2-F1
#
_cell.length_a   1.000
_cell.length_b   1.000
_cell.length_c   1.000
_cell.angle_alpha   90.00
_cell.angle_beta   90.00
_cell.angle_gamma   90.00
#
_symmetry.space_group_name_H-M   'P 1'
#
loop_
_entity.id
_entity.type
_entity.pdbx_description
1 polymer ?
#
loop_
_entity_poly.entity_id
_entity_poly.type
_entity_poly.pdbx_seq_one_letter_code
_entity_poly.pdbx_strand_id
1 'polypeptide(L)'
;MSFVFKSTDARRIVWQPRFAAELPDLPFHAWPETGPAEDVRYLAAWQVPDGIGALLPNLEVLFSVGAGIDQLNLASVPGQVKVVRMVEPGLVDGMIEYVLWAVLSCHRDMFSYARRQRRHVWSGAPNRAAGRIGVGVMGAGALGG
;
A
#
# COMPACT_ATOMS: atom_id res chain seq x y z
N MET A 1 25.31 7.15 8.10
CA MET A 1 24.18 6.47 7.40
C MET A 1 22.89 7.21 7.73
N SER A 2 22.01 7.40 6.76
CA SER A 2 20.73 8.10 6.95
C SER A 2 19.59 7.45 6.18
N PHE A 3 18.37 7.87 6.53
CA PHE A 3 17.12 7.42 5.94
C PHE A 3 16.38 8.60 5.30
N VAL A 4 15.96 8.43 4.05
CA VAL A 4 15.14 9.41 3.33
C VAL A 4 13.72 8.88 3.16
N PHE A 5 12.74 9.70 3.50
CA PHE A 5 11.32 9.41 3.30
C PHE A 5 10.74 10.30 2.21
N LYS A 6 10.36 9.70 1.07
CA LYS A 6 9.68 10.36 -0.05
C LYS A 6 8.19 10.06 -0.01
N SER A 7 7.45 10.95 0.63
CA SER A 7 5.99 10.86 0.71
C SER A 7 5.33 12.23 0.90
N THR A 8 4.02 12.23 1.11
CA THR A 8 3.26 13.45 1.41
C THR A 8 3.54 13.97 2.81
N ASP A 9 3.32 15.27 3.02
CA ASP A 9 3.47 15.90 4.35
C ASP A 9 2.60 15.27 5.43
N ALA A 10 1.37 14.88 5.08
CA ALA A 10 0.48 14.20 6.01
C ALA A 10 1.10 12.90 6.54
N ARG A 11 1.82 12.15 5.70
CA ARG A 11 2.54 10.95 6.13
C ARG A 11 3.81 11.30 6.89
N ARG A 12 4.56 12.33 6.46
CA ARG A 12 5.76 12.80 7.17
C ARG A 12 5.47 13.10 8.64
N ILE A 13 4.38 13.81 8.93
CA ILE A 13 3.96 14.18 10.29
C ILE A 13 3.73 12.95 11.17
N VAL A 14 3.30 11.82 10.59
CA VAL A 14 3.10 10.55 11.31
C VAL A 14 4.40 9.77 11.46
N TRP A 15 5.25 9.77 10.43
CA TRP A 15 6.46 8.94 10.39
C TRP A 15 7.61 9.53 11.18
N GLN A 16 7.83 10.85 11.09
CA GLN A 16 8.93 11.54 11.76
C GLN A 16 8.99 11.28 13.29
N PRO A 17 7.89 11.42 14.06
CA PRO A 17 7.94 11.14 15.49
C PRO A 17 8.21 9.65 15.81
N ARG A 18 7.79 8.73 14.94
CA ARG A 18 8.09 7.29 15.12
C ARG A 18 9.55 6.97 14.87
N PHE A 19 10.16 7.57 13.85
CA PHE A 19 11.60 7.43 13.62
C PHE A 19 12.40 8.01 14.79
N ALA A 20 12.01 9.19 15.30
CA ALA A 20 12.66 9.79 16.45
C ALA A 20 12.54 8.94 17.73
N ALA A 21 11.43 8.21 17.90
CA ALA A 21 11.22 7.35 19.06
C ALA A 21 11.91 5.97 18.95
N GLU A 22 11.80 5.32 17.79
CA GLU A 22 12.24 3.93 17.59
C GLU A 22 13.68 3.83 17.05
N LEU A 23 14.15 4.85 16.33
CA LEU A 23 15.47 4.90 15.68
C LEU A 23 16.15 6.27 15.91
N PRO A 24 16.35 6.70 17.17
CA PRO A 24 16.84 8.04 17.49
C PRO A 24 18.21 8.37 16.88
N ASP A 25 19.06 7.36 16.71
CA ASP A 25 20.42 7.51 16.17
C ASP A 25 20.49 7.49 14.64
N LEU A 26 19.36 7.27 13.95
CA LEU A 26 19.29 7.24 12.49
C LEU A 26 18.77 8.59 11.97
N PRO A 27 19.62 9.42 11.34
CA PRO A 27 19.17 10.65 10.71
C PRO A 27 18.04 10.39 9.72
N PHE A 28 16.92 11.08 9.92
CA PHE A 28 15.72 10.99 9.10
C PHE A 28 15.52 12.29 8.33
N HIS A 29 15.44 12.20 7.01
CA HIS A 29 15.20 13.34 6.12
C HIS A 29 13.91 13.12 5.32
N ALA A 30 13.15 14.20 5.13
CA ALA A 30 11.96 14.19 4.29
C ALA A 30 12.30 14.78 2.92
N TRP A 31 12.04 14.02 1.86
CA TRP A 31 12.28 14.44 0.49
C TRP A 31 11.61 15.81 0.22
N PRO A 32 12.27 16.74 -0.50
CA PRO A 32 13.52 16.58 -1.26
C PRO A 32 14.81 16.73 -0.44
N GLU A 33 14.72 17.06 0.84
CA GLU A 33 15.89 17.12 1.72
C GLU A 33 16.42 15.70 1.95
N THR A 34 17.73 15.51 1.80
CA THR A 34 18.37 14.19 1.97
C THR A 34 19.54 14.20 2.95
N GLY A 35 20.04 15.38 3.34
CA GLY A 35 21.37 15.51 3.93
C GLY A 35 22.47 15.22 2.90
N PRO A 36 23.66 14.77 3.32
CA PRO A 36 24.68 14.29 2.40
C PRO A 36 24.20 13.04 1.66
N ALA A 37 24.10 13.13 0.33
CA ALA A 37 23.60 12.04 -0.51
C ALA A 37 24.38 10.72 -0.34
N GLU A 38 25.69 10.82 -0.08
CA GLU A 38 26.58 9.70 0.20
C GLU A 38 26.32 8.99 1.54
N ASP A 39 25.66 9.65 2.48
CA ASP A 39 25.27 9.05 3.75
C ASP A 39 23.96 8.27 3.66
N VAL A 40 23.14 8.50 2.63
CA VAL A 40 21.83 7.87 2.49
C VAL A 40 21.99 6.41 2.12
N ARG A 41 21.60 5.52 3.05
CA ARG A 41 21.59 4.06 2.84
C ARG A 41 20.19 3.52 2.60
N TYR A 42 19.17 4.26 3.04
CA TYR A 42 17.79 3.82 3.02
C TYR A 42 16.87 4.87 2.40
N LEU A 43 16.00 4.43 1.50
CA LEU A 43 14.95 5.26 0.92
C LEU A 43 13.61 4.55 1.09
N ALA A 44 12.60 5.23 1.63
CA ALA A 44 11.22 4.80 1.53
C ALA A 44 10.45 5.69 0.55
N ALA A 45 9.81 5.09 -0.45
CA ALA A 45 9.12 5.84 -1.50
C ALA A 45 7.90 5.10 -2.07
N TRP A 46 6.92 5.86 -2.55
CA TRP A 46 5.84 5.34 -3.40
C TRP A 46 6.29 5.24 -4.87
N GLN A 47 7.08 6.21 -5.32
CA GLN A 47 7.69 6.24 -6.65
C GLN A 47 9.17 6.56 -6.52
N VAL A 48 10.01 5.81 -7.22
CA VAL A 48 11.46 6.01 -7.27
C VAL A 48 11.76 7.35 -7.96
N PRO A 49 12.61 8.22 -7.38
CA PRO A 49 13.12 9.39 -8.09
C PRO A 49 13.89 9.00 -9.34
N ASP A 50 13.79 9.80 -10.40
CA ASP A 50 14.57 9.58 -11.62
C ASP A 50 16.07 9.72 -11.33
N GLY A 51 16.89 8.84 -11.93
CA GLY A 51 18.33 8.87 -11.72
C GLY A 51 18.77 8.54 -10.29
N ILE A 52 18.00 7.73 -9.57
CA ILE A 52 18.24 7.44 -8.14
C ILE A 52 19.67 6.97 -7.83
N GLY A 53 20.30 6.21 -8.73
CA GLY A 53 21.68 5.76 -8.55
C GLY A 53 22.72 6.88 -8.58
N ALA A 54 22.45 7.99 -9.28
CA ALA A 54 23.30 9.18 -9.26
C ALA A 54 22.95 10.11 -8.08
N LEU A 55 21.65 10.20 -7.75
CA LEU A 55 21.17 11.04 -6.65
C LEU A 55 21.58 10.51 -5.28
N LEU A 56 21.54 9.19 -5.09
CA LEU A 56 21.86 8.48 -3.84
C LEU A 56 22.84 7.34 -4.17
N PRO A 57 24.14 7.65 -4.39
CA PRO A 57 25.12 6.70 -4.93
C PRO A 57 25.38 5.50 -4.02
N ASN A 58 25.08 5.67 -2.74
CA ASN A 58 25.37 4.75 -1.65
C ASN A 58 24.12 4.04 -1.12
N LEU A 59 23.00 4.14 -1.83
CA LEU A 59 21.73 3.52 -1.46
C LEU A 59 21.88 1.99 -1.39
N GLU A 60 21.37 1.40 -0.31
CA GLU A 60 21.43 -0.05 -0.09
C GLU A 60 20.03 -0.68 -0.14
N VAL A 61 19.01 0.01 0.39
CA VAL A 61 17.64 -0.52 0.46
C VAL A 61 16.61 0.53 0.03
N LEU A 62 15.73 0.13 -0.88
CA LEU A 62 14.51 0.83 -1.26
C LEU A 62 13.30 0.14 -0.64
N PHE A 63 12.63 0.81 0.30
CA PHE A 63 11.37 0.39 0.89
C PHE A 63 10.18 0.94 0.08
N SER A 64 9.37 0.06 -0.51
CA SER A 64 8.06 0.43 -1.03
C SER A 64 7.10 0.69 0.13
N VAL A 65 6.48 1.87 0.16
CA VAL A 65 5.45 2.21 1.15
C VAL A 65 4.08 1.60 0.84
N GLY A 66 4.00 0.73 -0.18
CA GLY A 66 2.80 -0.01 -0.57
C GLY A 66 3.00 -1.51 -0.50
N ALA A 67 1.89 -2.25 -0.44
CA ALA A 67 1.91 -3.71 -0.55
C ALA A 67 2.22 -4.19 -1.97
N GLY A 68 1.75 -3.44 -2.97
CA GLY A 68 2.16 -3.57 -4.37
C GLY A 68 3.44 -2.79 -4.66
N ILE A 69 4.15 -3.24 -5.69
CA ILE A 69 5.36 -2.59 -6.21
C ILE A 69 5.24 -2.24 -7.70
N ASP A 70 4.07 -2.45 -8.30
CA ASP A 70 3.80 -2.25 -9.73
C ASP A 70 4.06 -0.79 -10.18
N GLN A 71 3.91 0.14 -9.25
CA GLN A 71 4.20 1.56 -9.44
C GLN A 71 5.70 1.90 -9.47
N LEU A 72 6.57 1.00 -8.99
CA LEU A 72 8.01 1.23 -8.98
C LEU A 72 8.59 0.85 -10.35
N ASN A 73 9.29 1.81 -10.98
CA ASN A 73 10.12 1.50 -12.12
C ASN A 73 11.37 0.74 -11.66
N LEU A 74 11.28 -0.58 -11.52
CA LEU A 74 12.41 -1.40 -11.04
C LEU A 74 13.62 -1.33 -11.99
N ALA A 75 13.41 -1.03 -13.27
CA ALA A 75 14.49 -0.88 -14.24
C ALA A 75 15.36 0.37 -13.99
N SER A 76 14.86 1.37 -13.25
CA SER A 76 15.65 2.54 -12.85
C SER A 76 16.40 2.34 -11.53
N VAL A 77 16.16 1.24 -10.82
CA VAL A 77 16.82 0.93 -9.54
C VAL A 77 18.15 0.22 -9.82
N PRO A 78 19.28 0.71 -9.28
CA PRO A 78 20.57 0.04 -9.45
C PRO A 78 20.54 -1.39 -8.90
N GLY A 79 21.17 -2.34 -9.61
CA GLY A 79 21.07 -3.78 -9.30
C GLY A 79 21.59 -4.18 -7.91
N GLN A 80 22.45 -3.37 -7.29
CA GLN A 80 22.93 -3.59 -5.93
C GLN A 80 21.91 -3.20 -4.83
N VAL A 81 20.88 -2.41 -5.17
CA VAL A 81 19.89 -1.92 -4.21
C VAL A 81 18.84 -3.00 -3.98
N LYS A 82 18.64 -3.38 -2.71
CA LYS A 82 17.57 -4.31 -2.33
C LYS A 82 16.23 -3.58 -2.33
N VAL A 83 15.24 -4.16 -3.01
CA VAL A 83 13.85 -3.64 -2.97
C VAL A 83 13.04 -4.45 -1.98
N VAL A 84 12.50 -3.78 -0.96
CA VAL A 84 11.68 -4.37 0.09
C VAL A 84 10.27 -3.82 -0.02
N ARG A 85 9.27 -4.69 -0.09
CA ARG A 85 7.86 -4.28 -0.05
C ARG A 85 7.33 -4.31 1.39
N MET A 86 6.41 -3.41 1.70
CA MET A 86 5.75 -3.44 3.00
C MET A 86 4.79 -4.62 3.08
N VAL A 87 4.90 -5.39 4.15
CA VAL A 87 3.94 -6.43 4.54
C VAL A 87 3.43 -6.04 5.91
N GLU A 88 2.13 -5.76 5.99
CA GLU A 88 1.48 -5.29 7.20
C GLU A 88 0.23 -6.13 7.43
N PRO A 89 0.09 -6.81 8.60
CA PRO A 89 -1.04 -7.70 8.86
C PRO A 89 -2.41 -7.03 8.77
N GLY A 90 -2.55 -5.78 9.23
CA GLY A 90 -3.81 -5.04 9.18
C GLY A 90 -4.32 -4.79 7.75
N LEU A 91 -3.43 -4.80 6.74
CA LEU A 91 -3.84 -4.76 5.35
C LEU A 91 -4.58 -6.04 4.92
N VAL A 92 -4.18 -7.21 5.43
CA VAL A 92 -4.86 -8.48 5.16
C VAL A 92 -6.28 -8.42 5.72
N ASP A 93 -6.40 -8.03 6.99
CA ASP A 93 -7.70 -7.93 7.67
C ASP A 93 -8.63 -6.94 6.95
N GLY A 94 -8.13 -5.75 6.60
CA GLY A 94 -8.91 -4.77 5.85
C GLY A 94 -9.35 -5.25 4.47
N MET A 95 -8.53 -6.07 3.79
CA MET A 95 -8.91 -6.68 2.51
C MET A 95 -9.97 -7.78 2.69
N ILE A 96 -9.86 -8.60 3.75
CA ILE A 96 -10.89 -9.60 4.09
C ILE A 96 -12.23 -8.92 4.33
N GLU A 97 -12.25 -7.88 5.17
CA GLU A 97 -13.46 -7.10 5.47
C GLU A 97 -14.07 -6.51 4.19
N TYR A 98 -13.24 -5.90 3.34
CA TYR A 98 -13.68 -5.29 2.08
C TYR A 98 -14.26 -6.32 1.10
N VAL A 99 -13.57 -7.44 0.90
CA VAL A 99 -14.02 -8.52 -0.01
C VAL A 99 -15.31 -9.15 0.52
N LEU A 100 -15.40 -9.41 1.83
CA LEU A 100 -16.60 -9.95 2.45
C LEU A 100 -17.79 -9.01 2.27
N TRP A 101 -17.60 -7.71 2.52
CA TRP A 101 -18.63 -6.69 2.29
C TRP A 101 -19.08 -6.68 0.82
N ALA A 102 -18.16 -6.72 -0.13
CA ALA A 102 -18.48 -6.71 -1.56
C ALA A 102 -19.26 -7.96 -1.98
N VAL A 103 -18.78 -9.14 -1.57
CA VAL A 103 -19.43 -10.44 -1.86
C VAL A 103 -20.84 -10.49 -1.27
N LEU A 104 -21.01 -10.10 -0.01
CA LEU A 104 -22.32 -10.08 0.64
C LEU A 104 -23.26 -9.05 -0.01
N SER A 105 -22.75 -7.88 -0.40
CA SER A 105 -23.53 -6.86 -1.10
C SER A 105 -24.08 -7.36 -2.44
N CYS A 106 -23.26 -8.10 -3.19
CA CYS A 106 -23.68 -8.78 -4.41
C CYS A 106 -24.65 -9.94 -4.14
N HIS A 107 -24.31 -10.82 -3.19
CA HIS A 107 -25.10 -12.00 -2.85
C HIS A 107 -26.52 -11.64 -2.38
N ARG A 108 -26.66 -10.54 -1.65
CA ARG A 108 -27.94 -10.08 -1.10
C ARG A 108 -28.65 -9.04 -1.96
N ASP A 109 -28.20 -8.83 -3.20
CA ASP A 109 -28.78 -7.87 -4.16
C ASP A 109 -28.88 -6.43 -3.63
N MET A 110 -27.95 -6.01 -2.75
CA MET A 110 -28.00 -4.70 -2.07
C MET A 110 -28.03 -3.53 -3.06
N PHE A 111 -27.33 -3.63 -4.19
CA PHE A 111 -27.36 -2.62 -5.24
C PHE A 111 -28.74 -2.47 -5.90
N SER A 112 -29.47 -3.57 -6.08
CA SER A 112 -30.83 -3.54 -6.62
C SER A 112 -31.80 -2.93 -5.61
N TYR A 113 -31.67 -3.28 -4.33
CA TYR A 113 -32.46 -2.66 -3.27
C TYR A 113 -32.18 -1.16 -3.13
N ALA A 114 -30.92 -0.73 -3.20
CA ALA A 114 -30.57 0.70 -3.17
C ALA A 114 -31.21 1.47 -4.34
N ARG A 115 -31.24 0.89 -5.55
CA ARG A 115 -31.94 1.49 -6.71
C ARG A 115 -33.45 1.57 -6.50
N ARG A 116 -34.07 0.53 -5.94
CA ARG A 116 -35.51 0.50 -5.63
C ARG A 116 -35.89 1.51 -4.55
N GLN A 117 -35.08 1.61 -3.50
CA GLN A 117 -35.25 2.57 -2.41
C GLN A 117 -35.27 4.02 -2.92
N ARG A 118 -34.35 4.39 -3.82
CA ARG A 118 -34.31 5.73 -4.46
C ARG A 118 -35.57 6.04 -5.28
N ARG A 119 -36.33 5.02 -5.71
CA ARG A 119 -37.60 5.15 -6.43
C ARG A 119 -38.81 4.94 -5.52
N HIS A 120 -38.59 4.78 -4.22
CA HIS A 120 -39.62 4.51 -3.20
C HIS A 120 -40.40 3.22 -3.50
N VAL A 121 -39.76 2.25 -4.15
CA VAL A 121 -40.37 0.96 -4.49
C VAL A 121 -40.05 -0.05 -3.40
N TRP A 122 -41.09 -0.55 -2.74
CA TRP A 122 -41.00 -1.71 -1.85
C TRP A 122 -41.28 -2.99 -2.62
N SER A 123 -40.23 -3.75 -2.92
CA SER A 123 -40.34 -5.02 -3.63
C SER A 123 -39.17 -5.92 -3.25
N GLY A 124 -39.49 -7.13 -2.77
CA GLY A 124 -38.49 -8.16 -2.43
C GLY A 124 -37.89 -8.83 -3.67
N ALA A 125 -36.76 -9.50 -3.47
CA ALA A 125 -36.15 -10.44 -4.40
C ALA A 125 -35.99 -11.80 -3.71
N PRO A 126 -36.08 -12.93 -4.43
CA PRO A 126 -35.84 -14.25 -3.85
C PRO A 126 -34.45 -14.34 -3.24
N ASN A 127 -34.34 -14.91 -2.04
CA ASN A 127 -33.04 -15.19 -1.44
C ASN A 127 -32.36 -16.35 -2.17
N ARG A 128 -31.09 -16.15 -2.55
CA ARG A 128 -30.24 -17.20 -3.12
C ARG A 128 -29.43 -17.85 -2.01
N ALA A 129 -29.41 -19.17 -1.93
CA ALA A 129 -28.52 -19.88 -1.01
C ALA A 129 -27.05 -19.60 -1.39
N ALA A 130 -26.18 -19.41 -0.39
CA ALA A 130 -24.76 -19.07 -0.61
C ALA A 130 -24.04 -20.10 -1.50
N GLY A 131 -24.34 -21.40 -1.33
CA GLY A 131 -23.75 -22.47 -2.15
C GLY A 131 -24.12 -22.45 -3.64
N ARG A 132 -25.01 -21.55 -4.07
CA ARG A 132 -25.32 -21.31 -5.50
C ARG A 132 -24.58 -20.11 -6.09
N ILE A 133 -23.70 -19.47 -5.32
CA ILE A 133 -22.87 -18.34 -5.73
C ILE A 133 -21.43 -18.81 -5.79
N GLY A 134 -20.83 -18.78 -6.98
CA GLY A 134 -19.39 -18.96 -7.13
C GLY A 134 -18.68 -17.62 -6.91
N VAL A 135 -17.64 -17.63 -6.08
CA VAL A 135 -16.73 -16.48 -5.90
C VAL A 135 -15.35 -16.92 -6.40
N GLY A 136 -14.82 -16.20 -7.39
CA GLY A 136 -13.47 -16.42 -7.88
C GLY A 136 -12.51 -15.40 -7.27
N VAL A 137 -11.37 -15.88 -6.76
CA VAL A 137 -10.27 -15.02 -6.29
C VAL A 137 -9.14 -15.12 -7.31
N MET A 138 -8.82 -14.00 -7.96
CA MET A 138 -7.72 -13.93 -8.92
C MET A 138 -6.45 -13.45 -8.21
N GLY A 139 -5.54 -14.40 -7.94
CA GLY A 139 -4.29 -14.18 -7.22
C GLY A 139 -4.33 -14.76 -5.81
N ALA A 140 -3.51 -15.80 -5.55
CA ALA A 140 -3.41 -16.50 -4.27
C ALA A 140 -2.11 -16.13 -3.53
N GLY A 141 -1.82 -14.83 -3.49
CA GLY A 141 -0.68 -14.27 -2.75
C GLY A 141 -1.04 -13.94 -1.30
N ALA A 142 -0.23 -13.11 -0.65
CA ALA A 142 -0.40 -12.75 0.77
C ALA A 142 -1.79 -12.15 1.15
N LEU A 143 -2.56 -11.64 0.18
CA LEU A 143 -3.91 -11.10 0.40
C LEU A 143 -5.04 -12.03 -0.04
N GLY A 144 -4.76 -13.02 -0.89
CA GLY A 144 -5.80 -13.85 -1.52
C GLY A 144 -5.67 -15.35 -1.25
N GLY A 145 -4.65 -15.75 -0.50
CA GLY A 145 -4.43 -17.13 -0.04
C GLY A 145 -4.95 -17.37 1.37
#